data_AF-A0A534UCQ6-F1
#
_entry.id   AF-A0A534UCQ6-F1
#
_cell.length_a   1.000
_cell.length_b   1.000
_cell.length_c   1.000
_cell.angle_alpha   90.00
_cell.angle_beta   90.00
_cell.angle_gamma   90.00
#
_symmetry.space_group_name_H-M   'P 1'
#
loop_
_entity.id
_entity.type
_entity.pdbx_description
1 polymer ?
#
loop_
_entity_poly.entity_id
_entity_poly.type
_entity_poly.pdbx_seq_one_letter_code
_entity_poly.pdbx_strand_id
1 'polypeptide(L)' 'GDLRLGERVDRALAHLFVHQIHHRGQAHAMLAGTSVPPPQLDEFLLASDAPVRAADLEGLGFSEADIWPG' A
#
# COMPACT_ATOMS: atom_id res chain seq x y z
N GLY A 1 33.49 -6.24 -17.32
CA GLY A 1 32.49 -7.32 -17.25
C GLY A 1 31.27 -6.73 -16.61
N ASP A 2 30.27 -6.37 -17.41
CA ASP A 2 29.07 -5.68 -16.98
C ASP A 2 28.14 -6.67 -16.28
N LEU A 3 28.08 -6.63 -14.94
CA LEU A 3 27.14 -7.44 -14.15
C LEU A 3 25.79 -6.72 -14.15
N ARG A 4 25.02 -6.90 -15.22
CA ARG A 4 23.58 -6.69 -15.14
C ARG A 4 22.99 -7.86 -14.34
N LEU A 5 22.87 -7.68 -13.03
CA LEU A 5 22.01 -8.53 -12.22
C LEU A 5 20.56 -8.26 -12.65
N GLY A 6 20.09 -9.03 -13.62
CA GLY A 6 18.68 -9.06 -14.00
C GLY A 6 17.89 -9.68 -12.86
N GLU A 7 17.26 -8.84 -12.04
CA GLU A 7 16.28 -9.32 -11.06
C GLU A 7 14.97 -9.66 -11.77
N ARG A 8 14.30 -10.72 -11.31
CA ARG A 8 12.97 -11.04 -11.81
C ARG A 8 11.98 -10.02 -11.26
N VAL A 9 11.12 -9.50 -12.13
CA VAL A 9 10.15 -8.45 -11.79
C VAL A 9 9.28 -8.84 -10.58
N ASP A 10 8.83 -10.09 -10.50
CA ASP A 10 8.03 -10.58 -9.38
C ASP A 10 8.77 -10.52 -8.03
N ARG A 11 10.06 -10.84 -8.00
CA ARG A 11 10.89 -10.73 -6.78
C ARG A 11 11.17 -9.29 -6.40
N ALA A 12 11.40 -8.42 -7.39
CA ALA A 12 11.56 -6.99 -7.15
C ALA A 12 10.27 -6.38 -6.58
N LEU A 13 9.11 -6.73 -7.13
CA LEU A 13 7.80 -6.28 -6.63
C LEU A 13 7.52 -6.81 -5.22
N ALA A 14 7.79 -8.10 -4.95
CA ALA A 14 7.65 -8.67 -3.62
C ALA A 14 8.53 -7.94 -2.59
N HIS A 15 9.79 -7.66 -2.94
CA HIS A 15 10.69 -6.88 -2.09
C HIS A 15 10.14 -5.46 -1.84
N LEU A 16 9.74 -4.75 -2.90
CA LEU A 16 9.19 -3.41 -2.80
C LEU A 16 7.96 -3.36 -1.87
N PHE A 17 7.03 -4.30 -2.05
CA PHE A 17 5.79 -4.34 -1.26
C PHE A 17 6.02 -4.64 0.22
N VAL A 18 6.99 -5.49 0.56
CA VAL A 18 7.36 -5.73 1.96
C VAL A 18 8.12 -4.53 2.53
N HIS A 19 9.04 -3.97 1.75
CA HIS A 19 9.90 -2.88 2.20
C HIS A 19 9.12 -1.60 2.50
N GLN A 20 8.11 -1.27 1.67
CA GLN A 20 7.23 -0.12 1.94
C GLN A 20 6.43 -0.30 3.23
N ILE A 21 5.87 -1.49 3.50
CA ILE A 21 5.13 -1.77 4.73
C ILE A 21 6.05 -1.61 5.95
N HIS A 22 7.28 -2.11 5.86
CA HIS A 22 8.27 -1.99 6.91
C HIS A 22 8.57 -0.52 7.27
N HIS A 23 8.85 0.33 6.28
CA HIS A 23 9.14 1.74 6.56
C HIS A 23 7.91 2.54 7.02
N ARG A 24 6.71 2.21 6.55
CA ARG A 24 5.48 2.82 7.10
C ARG A 24 5.30 2.49 8.57
N GLY A 25 5.59 1.25 8.97
CA GLY A 25 5.60 0.85 10.39
C GLY A 25 6.59 1.66 11.22
N GLN A 26 7.79 1.91 10.70
CA GLN A 26 8.77 2.76 11.38
C GLN A 26 8.27 4.20 11.55
N ALA A 27 7.74 4.81 10.48
CA ALA A 27 7.21 6.17 10.53
C ALA A 27 6.01 6.29 11.50
N HIS A 28 5.12 5.31 11.51
CA HIS A 28 4.00 5.23 12.44
C HIS A 28 4.48 5.17 13.91
N ALA A 29 5.48 4.33 14.20
CA ALA A 29 6.08 4.25 15.54
C ALA A 29 6.74 5.58 15.98
N MET A 30 7.41 6.27 15.06
CA MET A 30 7.97 7.60 15.35
C MET A 30 6.88 8.63 15.65
N LEU A 31 5.81 8.68 14.85
CA LEU A 31 4.70 9.62 15.06
C LEU A 31 3.92 9.33 16.35
N ALA A 32 3.73 8.06 16.71
CA ALA A 32 3.07 7.65 17.94
C ALA A 32 3.78 8.17 19.22
N GLY A 33 5.07 8.52 19.13
CA GLY A 33 5.82 9.17 20.20
C GLY A 33 5.64 10.69 20.29
N THR A 34 4.78 11.29 19.46
CA THR A 34 4.56 12.74 19.35
C THR A 34 3.10 13.10 19.63
N SER A 35 2.76 14.40 19.58
CA SER A 35 1.36 14.86 19.62
C SER A 35 0.62 14.73 18.28
N VAL A 36 1.32 14.35 17.20
CA VAL A 36 0.73 14.14 15.88
C VAL A 36 0.26 12.69 15.80
N PRO A 37 -1.05 12.44 15.58
CA PRO A 37 -1.53 11.08 15.46
C PRO A 37 -0.91 10.42 14.21
N PRO A 38 -0.43 9.18 14.32
CA PRO A 38 0.08 8.47 13.16
C PRO A 38 -1.07 8.18 12.17
N PRO A 39 -0.80 8.16 10.86
CA PRO A 39 -1.82 7.83 9.87
C PRO A 39 -2.23 6.35 9.95
N GLN A 40 -3.45 6.06 9.48
CA GLN A 40 -3.95 4.71 9.29
C GLN A 40 -3.11 3.98 8.22
N LEU A 41 -2.86 2.68 8.43
CA LEU A 41 -1.95 1.87 7.60
C LEU A 41 -2.61 0.63 6.96
N ASP A 42 -3.87 0.34 7.29
CA ASP A 42 -4.54 -0.83 6.72
C ASP A 42 -4.78 -0.57 5.24
N GLU A 43 -4.20 -1.44 4.43
CA GLU A 43 -4.59 -1.59 3.04
C GLU A 43 -5.95 -2.28 3.10
N PHE A 44 -7.02 -1.50 3.01
CA PHE A 44 -8.34 -2.03 2.74
C PHE A 44 -8.16 -2.93 1.51
N LEU A 45 -8.38 -4.24 1.56
CA LEU A 45 -8.24 -5.13 0.38
C LEU A 45 -9.36 -6.15 0.29
N LEU A 46 -10.09 -6.37 1.38
CA LEU A 46 -11.18 -7.31 1.42
C LEU A 46 -12.39 -6.72 0.70
N ALA A 47 -13.24 -7.61 0.18
CA ALA A 47 -14.53 -7.21 -0.38
C ALA A 47 -15.43 -6.50 0.66
N SER A 48 -15.29 -6.88 1.94
CA SER A 48 -15.97 -6.19 3.05
C SER A 48 -15.50 -4.75 3.26
N ASP A 49 -14.34 -4.39 2.72
CA ASP A 49 -13.77 -3.05 2.86
C ASP A 49 -14.22 -2.11 1.72
N ALA A 50 -14.98 -2.61 0.74
CA ALA A 50 -15.52 -1.79 -0.36
C ALA A 50 -16.24 -0.51 0.13
N PRO A 51 -17.06 -0.54 1.20
CA PRO A 51 -17.70 0.68 1.69
C PRO A 51 -16.71 1.71 2.26
N VAL A 52 -15.58 1.27 2.85
CA VAL A 52 -14.63 2.18 3.50
C VAL A 52 -13.64 2.81 2.52
N ARG A 53 -13.39 2.19 1.36
CA ARG A 53 -12.55 2.75 0.28
C ARG A 53 -13.33 3.56 -0.76
N ALA A 54 -14.66 3.55 -0.73
CA ALA A 54 -15.50 4.06 -1.82
C ALA A 54 -15.25 5.54 -2.12
N ALA A 55 -15.12 6.38 -1.09
CA ALA A 55 -14.85 7.81 -1.25
C ALA A 55 -13.46 8.08 -1.87
N ASP A 56 -12.47 7.26 -1.53
CA ASP A 56 -11.13 7.39 -2.10
C ASP A 56 -11.12 7.02 -3.59
N LEU A 57 -11.80 5.93 -3.96
CA LEU A 57 -11.96 5.53 -5.36
C LEU A 57 -12.72 6.58 -6.17
N GLU A 58 -13.81 7.13 -5.63
CA GLU A 58 -14.57 8.22 -6.26
C GLU A 58 -13.68 9.45 -6.50
N GLY A 59 -12.89 9.84 -5.49
CA GLY A 59 -11.94 10.95 -5.61
C GLY A 59 -10.86 10.74 -6.68
N LEU A 60 -10.54 9.48 -6.99
CA LEU A 60 -9.62 9.09 -8.05
C LEU A 60 -10.30 8.85 -9.41
N GLY A 61 -11.63 8.92 -9.48
CA GLY A 61 -12.42 8.69 -10.69
C GLY A 61 -12.59 7.21 -11.06
N PHE A 62 -12.51 6.31 -10.07
CA PHE A 62 -12.71 4.87 -10.25
C PHE A 62 -13.97 4.39 -9.50
N SER A 63 -14.58 3.34 -10.02
CA SER A 63 -15.53 2.51 -9.30
C SER A 63 -14.86 1.25 -8.76
N GLU A 64 -15.50 0.57 -7.79
CA GLU A 64 -15.03 -0.72 -7.28
C GLU A 64 -14.79 -1.74 -8.41
N ALA A 65 -15.70 -1.78 -9.39
CA ALA A 65 -15.67 -2.73 -10.49
C ALA A 65 -14.54 -2.47 -11.52
N ASP A 66 -14.01 -1.24 -11.58
CA ASP A 66 -12.88 -0.91 -12.45
C ASP A 66 -11.58 -1.55 -11.94
N ILE A 67 -11.47 -1.73 -10.63
CA ILE A 67 -10.26 -2.22 -9.97
C ILE A 67 -10.39 -3.70 -9.56
N TRP A 68 -11.56 -4.10 -9.05
CA TRP A 68 -11.89 -5.47 -8.65
C TRP A 68 -13.06 -6.01 -9.49
N PRO A 69 -12.81 -6.41 -10.76
CA PRO A 69 -13.81 -7.13 -11.54
C PRO A 69 -14.10 -8.48 -10.87
N GLY A 70 -15.38 -8.86 -10.84
CA GLY A 70 -15.86 -10.12 -10.23
C GLY A 70 -15.37 -11.38 -10.93
#